data_AF-A0A1I3QRN0-F1
#
_entry.id   AF-A0A1I3QRN0-F1
#
_cell.length_a   1.000
_cell.length_b   1.000
_cell.length_c   1.000
_cell.angle_alpha   90.00
_cell.angle_beta   90.00
_cell.angle_gamma   90.00
#
_symmetry.space_group_name_H-M   'P 1'
#
loop_
_entity.id
_entity.type
_entity.pdbx_description
1 polymer ?
#
loop_
_entity_poly.entity_id
_entity_poly.type
_entity_poly.pdbx_seq_one_letter_code
_entity_poly.pdbx_strand_id
1 'polypeptide(L)' 'MGDIVNLRTARKRKAREQDAKVAEQNRILHGLSRAQKLAESKASERAVTQLEGHRLDDNGKDET' A
#
# COMPACT_ATOMS: atom_id res chain seq x y z
N MET A 1 32.86 20.68 -6.97
CA MET A 1 32.90 19.39 -7.70
C MET A 1 31.48 18.82 -7.62
N GLY A 2 30.78 18.62 -8.73
CA GLY A 2 29.41 18.08 -8.71
C GLY A 2 29.41 16.60 -9.05
N ASP A 3 28.70 15.78 -8.28
CA ASP A 3 28.55 14.37 -8.57
C ASP A 3 27.66 14.17 -9.80
N ILE A 4 28.25 13.65 -10.87
CA ILE A 4 27.53 13.33 -12.10
C ILE A 4 26.85 11.97 -11.93
N VAL A 5 25.53 11.98 -11.73
CA VAL A 5 24.74 10.75 -11.58
C VAL A 5 24.13 10.34 -12.90
N ASN A 6 24.33 9.07 -13.28
CA ASN A 6 23.69 8.50 -14.46
C ASN A 6 22.21 8.16 -14.18
N LEU A 7 21.31 9.04 -14.62
CA LEU A 7 19.85 8.89 -14.42
C LEU A 7 19.27 7.61 -15.03
N ARG A 8 19.86 7.06 -16.11
CA ARG A 8 19.41 5.77 -16.69
C ARG A 8 19.61 4.64 -15.68
N THR A 9 20.78 4.59 -15.05
CA THR A 9 21.10 3.54 -14.06
C THR A 9 20.25 3.70 -12.79
N ALA A 10 20.03 4.93 -12.33
CA ALA A 10 19.17 5.23 -11.20
C ALA A 10 17.72 4.80 -11.45
N ARG A 11 17.15 5.12 -12.61
CA ARG A 11 15.80 4.68 -13.01
C ARG A 11 15.70 3.16 -13.08
N LYS A 12 16.68 2.49 -13.69
CA LYS A 12 16.72 1.01 -13.77
C LYS A 12 16.82 0.37 -12.38
N ARG A 13 17.52 0.99 -11.45
CA ARG A 13 17.59 0.53 -10.05
C ARG A 13 16.23 0.66 -9.38
N LYS A 14 15.58 1.83 -9.48
CA LYS A 14 14.24 2.06 -8.93
C LYS A 14 13.21 1.06 -9.46
N ALA A 15 13.21 0.80 -10.77
CA ALA A 15 12.32 -0.18 -11.38
C ALA A 15 12.53 -1.59 -10.80
N ARG A 16 13.78 -2.05 -10.71
CA ARG A 16 14.11 -3.34 -10.09
C ARG A 16 13.69 -3.44 -8.63
N GLU A 17 13.84 -2.36 -7.86
CA GLU A 17 13.38 -2.30 -6.47
C GLU A 17 11.86 -2.38 -6.35
N GLN A 18 11.12 -1.75 -7.27
CA GLN A 18 9.67 -1.86 -7.35
C GLN A 18 9.23 -3.30 -7.69
N ASP A 19 9.85 -3.90 -8.71
CA ASP A 19 9.57 -5.28 -9.12
C ASP A 19 9.85 -6.27 -7.98
N ALA A 20 10.94 -6.07 -7.24
CA ALA A 20 11.29 -6.91 -6.09
C ALA A 20 10.24 -6.84 -4.96
N LYS A 21 9.74 -5.64 -4.65
CA LYS A 21 8.66 -5.45 -3.66
C LYS A 21 7.38 -6.14 -4.10
N VAL A 22 7.01 -6.01 -5.36
CA VAL A 22 5.82 -6.70 -5.92
C VAL A 22 6.00 -8.21 -5.86
N ALA A 23 7.19 -8.72 -6.21
CA ALA A 23 7.49 -10.14 -6.13
C ALA A 23 7.42 -10.67 -4.69
N GLU A 24 7.90 -9.92 -3.70
CA GLU A 24 7.80 -10.26 -2.29
C GLU A 24 6.34 -10.36 -1.82
N GLN A 25 5.51 -9.36 -2.16
CA GLN A 25 4.08 -9.39 -1.89
C GLN A 25 3.41 -10.61 -2.54
N ASN A 26 3.73 -10.88 -3.81
CA ASN A 26 3.18 -12.03 -4.53
C ASN A 26 3.60 -13.37 -3.92
N ARG A 27 4.82 -13.49 -3.39
CA ARG A 27 5.27 -14.70 -2.66
C ARG A 27 4.45 -14.93 -1.40
N ILE A 28 4.18 -13.87 -0.64
CA ILE A 28 3.35 -13.94 0.58
C ILE A 28 1.92 -14.38 0.22
N LEU A 29 1.39 -13.86 -0.90
CA LEU A 29 0.05 -14.19 -1.38
C LEU A 29 -0.05 -15.54 -2.11
N HIS A 30 1.09 -16.15 -2.45
CA HIS A 30 1.14 -17.41 -3.17
C HIS A 30 0.74 -18.56 -2.24
N GLY A 31 -0.12 -19.45 -2.72
CA GLY A 31 -0.66 -20.56 -1.92
C GLY A 31 -1.95 -20.22 -1.15
N LEU A 32 -2.38 -18.96 -1.10
CA LEU A 32 -3.69 -18.60 -0.56
C LEU A 32 -4.80 -19.02 -1.54
N SER A 33 -5.78 -19.78 -1.03
CA SER A 33 -6.97 -20.14 -1.78
C SER A 33 -7.87 -18.93 -2.07
N ARG A 34 -8.73 -19.04 -3.09
CA ARG A 34 -9.70 -17.98 -3.42
C ARG A 34 -10.61 -17.61 -2.24
N ALA A 35 -11.03 -18.60 -1.45
CA ALA A 35 -11.88 -18.38 -0.28
C ALA A 35 -11.16 -17.57 0.81
N GLN A 36 -9.87 -17.86 1.05
CA GLN A 36 -9.06 -17.12 2.02
C GLN A 36 -8.84 -15.66 1.58
N LYS A 37 -8.52 -15.42 0.31
CA LYS A 37 -8.39 -14.05 -0.22
C LYS A 37 -9.69 -13.26 -0.09
N LEU A 38 -10.84 -13.89 -0.36
CA LEU A 38 -12.14 -13.25 -0.23
C LEU A 38 -12.50 -12.94 1.23
N ALA A 39 -12.17 -13.84 2.15
CA ALA A 39 -12.38 -13.61 3.58
C ALA A 39 -11.54 -12.43 4.08
N GLU A 40 -10.27 -12.35 3.68
CA GLU A 40 -9.37 -11.24 4.01
C GLU A 40 -9.87 -9.91 3.43
N SER A 41 -10.28 -9.88 2.16
CA SER A 41 -10.88 -8.68 1.54
C SER A 41 -12.08 -8.20 2.35
N LYS A 42 -13.02 -9.09 2.67
CA LYS A 42 -14.21 -8.76 3.47
C LYS A 42 -13.86 -8.29 4.88
N ALA A 43 -12.82 -8.85 5.50
CA ALA A 43 -12.35 -8.40 6.81
C ALA A 43 -11.78 -6.97 6.73
N SER A 44 -10.97 -6.68 5.71
CA SER A 44 -10.41 -5.36 5.47
C SER A 44 -11.49 -4.31 5.17
N GLU A 45 -12.47 -4.63 4.31
CA GLU A 45 -13.62 -3.78 4.01
C GLU A 45 -14.43 -3.45 5.28
N ARG A 46 -14.73 -4.45 6.11
CA ARG A 46 -15.41 -4.21 7.40
C ARG A 46 -14.60 -3.30 8.31
N ALA A 47 -13.29 -3.51 8.42
CA ALA A 47 -12.43 -2.66 9.22
C ALA A 47 -12.45 -1.21 8.72
N VAL A 48 -12.38 -0.99 7.40
CA VAL A 48 -12.50 0.35 6.80
C VAL A 48 -13.86 0.96 7.12
N THR A 49 -14.95 0.24 6.90
CA THR A 49 -16.30 0.77 7.20
C THR A 49 -16.49 1.12 8.67
N GLN A 50 -15.91 0.34 9.59
CA GLN A 50 -15.93 0.66 11.02
C GLN A 50 -15.13 1.93 11.32
N LEU A 51 -13.93 2.05 10.76
CA LEU A 51 -13.10 3.26 10.92
C LEU A 51 -13.79 4.50 10.34
N GLU A 52 -14.42 4.39 9.18
CA GLU A 52 -15.19 5.47 8.56
C GLU A 52 -16.42 5.83 9.36
N GLY A 53 -17.17 4.85 9.87
CA GLY A 53 -18.33 5.09 10.75
C GLY A 53 -17.96 5.72 12.10
N HIS A 54 -16.72 5.55 12.55
CA HIS A 54 -16.18 6.19 13.76
C HIS A 54 -15.37 7.46 13.47
N ARG A 55 -15.31 7.90 12.20
CA ARG A 55 -14.63 9.15 11.84
C ARG A 55 -15.47 10.32 12.33
N LEU A 56 -14.95 11.08 13.29
CA LEU A 56 -15.49 12.38 13.62
C LEU A 56 -15.01 13.34 12.53
N ASP A 57 -15.92 13.83 11.69
CA ASP A 57 -15.59 14.88 10.73
C ASP A 57 -15.13 16.11 11.51
N ASP A 58 -13.92 16.59 11.25
CA ASP A 58 -13.30 17.74 11.90
C ASP A 58 -13.93 19.09 11.47
N ASN A 59 -15.14 19.06 10.92
CA ASN A 59 -15.88 20.23 10.46
C ASN A 59 -16.51 21.05 11.60
N GLY A 60 -15.96 21.00 12.81
CA GLY A 60 -16.56 21.64 13.98
C GLY A 60 -15.60 22.05 15.10
N LYS A 61 -14.29 22.11 14.85
CA LYS A 61 -13.30 22.58 15.84
C LYS A 61 -12.46 23.73 15.29
N ASP A 62 -13.11 24.81 14.87
CA ASP A 62 -12.49 26.12 14.65
C ASP A 62 -13.53 27.25 14.78
N GLU A 63 -14.44 27.17 15.75
CA GLU A 63 -15.25 28.30 16.19
C GLU A 63 -15.31 28.36 17.71
N THR A 64 -14.28 28.97 18.31
CA THR A 64 -14.32 29.92 19.46
C THR A 64 -12.92 30.41 19.76
#